data_AF-A0A497QHE3-F1
#
_entry.id   AF-A0A497QHE3-F1
#
_cell.length_a   1.000
_cell.length_b   1.000
_cell.length_c   1.000
_cell.angle_alpha   90.00
_cell.angle_beta   90.00
_cell.angle_gamma   90.00
#
_symmetry.space_group_name_H-M   'P 1'
#
loop_
_entity.id
_entity.type
_entity.pdbx_description
1 polymer ?
#
loop_
_entity_poly.entity_id
_entity_poly.type
_entity_poly.pdbx_seq_one_letter_code
_entity_poly.pdbx_strand_id
1 'polypeptide(L)'
;MLDPKKIDFKTLGFHAGLEVHHQIKTKRKLFCNCKPEMINSNTEPDYRFERYFRPVLGEMGDYDPGMLIEYEKGYRCIYHAFADVDCIYEQDEMPPYWPDNEAILKGYELAHWFDFSALVDEIIFARKQYLDGSITTGFQRTTIVGRDGYTYVNGKKIRISNLTVEEDAARRIKTENFGRTVYYNLDRLGIPLVEVITDHRDCDSPKDLRKLAEMIGLTLRLSGIGKRGIGSARQDVNISISGGDRVELKGVQDISMIEKWCLHECLRQDMLIKISKMIKERNIEADELEHTYFDLTDKFTSLNIPKNNIIMGIRLSKFKGILGLEIQPAKDFGQDVFEKTALITGLLMNNMFHSDEVDPDALRKQNKKYSENTFFPIITEEMDEIIKKSLGVKENDAYALVLGSQKWCIHGLKKIIERLKMAFNGVPQETRKALPDGNSEFLRVIHGKDRLYPDTDTPIIDMDMQIINNLKEKVGRRPWEIEAEYKEKYHFTFDQVVKLIRHNRLDDFEKLVKDGLDPKQIYNIFENILKALQRDGVEIEKLTVIDIEEVI
;
A
#
# COMPACT_ATOMS: atom_id res chain seq x y z
N MET A 1 -9.54 5.74 22.95
CA MET A 1 -8.79 6.15 21.75
C MET A 1 -8.31 7.59 21.89
N LEU A 2 -7.22 8.00 21.22
CA LEU A 2 -6.81 9.42 21.16
C LEU A 2 -7.93 10.28 20.54
N ASP A 3 -8.05 11.55 20.97
CA ASP A 3 -8.95 12.52 20.33
C ASP A 3 -8.31 12.98 19.01
N PRO A 4 -8.90 12.64 17.83
CA PRO A 4 -8.31 12.95 16.53
C PRO A 4 -8.08 14.45 16.29
N LYS A 5 -8.81 15.32 16.99
CA LYS A 5 -8.72 16.79 16.84
C LYS A 5 -7.60 17.41 17.67
N LYS A 6 -7.02 16.67 18.61
CA LYS A 6 -6.06 17.18 19.60
C LYS A 6 -4.73 16.45 19.58
N ILE A 7 -4.44 15.68 18.53
CA ILE A 7 -3.18 14.93 18.42
C ILE A 7 -2.04 15.89 18.09
N ASP A 8 -1.05 15.93 18.96
CA ASP A 8 0.28 16.47 18.65
C ASP A 8 1.17 15.31 18.18
N PHE A 9 1.35 15.21 16.87
CA PHE A 9 2.13 14.15 16.21
C PHE A 9 3.59 14.12 16.63
N LYS A 10 4.16 15.26 17.03
CA LYS A 10 5.55 15.32 17.48
C LYS A 10 5.70 14.66 18.85
N THR A 11 4.78 14.95 19.77
CA THR A 11 4.78 14.30 21.10
C THR A 11 4.40 12.82 21.05
N LEU A 12 3.59 12.44 20.05
CA LEU A 12 3.28 11.03 19.75
C LEU A 12 4.51 10.26 19.24
N GLY A 13 5.55 10.98 18.80
CA GLY A 13 6.73 10.43 18.11
C GLY A 13 6.35 9.77 16.79
N PHE A 14 5.52 10.47 16.00
CA PHE A 14 5.17 10.07 14.65
C PHE A 14 6.40 10.12 13.75
N HIS A 15 6.64 9.01 13.06
CA HIS A 15 7.61 8.94 11.96
C HIS A 15 6.94 8.28 10.76
N ALA A 16 7.17 8.84 9.58
CA ALA A 16 6.65 8.27 8.35
C ALA A 16 7.56 8.50 7.15
N GLY A 17 7.58 7.53 6.24
CA GLY A 17 8.32 7.58 4.97
C GLY A 17 7.46 7.18 3.79
N LEU A 18 7.88 7.58 2.60
CA LEU A 18 7.22 7.24 1.33
C LEU A 18 8.12 6.35 0.48
N GLU A 19 7.47 5.41 -0.19
CA GLU A 19 8.01 4.66 -1.32
C GLU A 19 7.15 5.00 -2.55
N VAL A 20 7.63 5.95 -3.36
CA VAL A 20 6.90 6.45 -4.54
C VAL A 20 7.37 5.69 -5.76
N HIS A 21 6.48 4.86 -6.28
CA HIS A 21 6.68 4.06 -7.48
C HIS A 21 6.08 4.78 -8.69
N HIS A 22 6.86 5.08 -9.72
CA HIS A 22 6.35 5.80 -10.90
C HIS A 22 6.88 5.20 -12.20
N GLN A 23 5.98 4.83 -13.11
CA GLN A 23 6.34 4.24 -14.40
C GLN A 23 7.13 5.24 -15.27
N ILE A 24 8.23 4.78 -15.85
CA ILE A 24 9.10 5.58 -16.72
C ILE A 24 8.54 5.57 -18.14
N LYS A 25 8.57 6.71 -18.81
CA LYS A 25 8.20 6.82 -20.22
C LYS A 25 9.33 6.27 -21.10
N THR A 26 9.24 5.04 -21.58
CA THR A 26 10.23 4.40 -22.46
C THR A 26 9.59 3.84 -23.73
N LYS A 27 10.41 3.44 -24.71
CA LYS A 27 9.94 2.79 -25.95
C LYS A 27 9.61 1.30 -25.78
N ARG A 28 10.26 0.64 -24.82
CA ARG A 28 10.08 -0.79 -24.51
C ARG A 28 10.05 -1.04 -23.00
N LYS A 29 9.62 -2.23 -22.60
CA LYS A 29 9.71 -2.74 -21.22
C LYS A 29 11.17 -2.94 -20.79
N LEU A 30 11.43 -3.09 -19.48
CA LEU A 30 12.78 -3.02 -18.92
C LEU A 30 13.68 -4.14 -19.42
N PHE A 31 13.18 -5.38 -19.46
CA PHE A 31 13.94 -6.58 -19.79
C PHE A 31 13.40 -7.34 -21.02
N CYS A 32 12.57 -6.69 -21.84
CA CYS A 32 12.10 -7.25 -23.11
C CYS A 32 11.79 -6.15 -24.14
N ASN A 33 11.52 -6.54 -25.39
CA ASN A 33 11.26 -5.60 -26.49
C ASN A 33 9.79 -5.21 -26.63
N CYS A 34 8.91 -5.66 -25.74
CA CYS A 34 7.49 -5.37 -25.80
C CYS A 34 7.20 -3.89 -25.52
N LYS A 35 6.10 -3.40 -26.09
CA LYS A 35 5.62 -2.03 -25.84
C LYS A 35 5.18 -1.91 -24.39
N PRO A 36 5.52 -0.81 -23.69
CA PRO A 36 5.11 -0.63 -22.31
C PRO A 36 3.71 -0.02 -22.26
N GLU A 37 2.70 -0.75 -22.71
CA GLU A 37 1.31 -0.27 -22.83
C GLU A 37 0.36 -1.18 -22.06
N MET A 38 -0.62 -0.60 -21.38
CA MET A 38 -1.65 -1.35 -20.68
C MET A 38 -2.86 -1.52 -21.60
N ILE A 39 -3.37 -2.75 -21.67
CA ILE A 39 -4.53 -3.11 -22.46
C ILE A 39 -5.80 -2.83 -21.65
N ASN A 40 -6.90 -2.51 -22.35
CA ASN A 40 -8.20 -2.40 -21.72
C ASN A 40 -8.54 -3.69 -20.97
N SER A 41 -8.97 -3.59 -19.71
CA SER A 41 -9.31 -4.76 -18.88
C SER A 41 -10.37 -5.67 -19.50
N ASN A 42 -11.19 -5.16 -20.43
CA ASN A 42 -12.25 -5.92 -21.10
C ASN A 42 -11.78 -6.62 -22.39
N THR A 43 -10.54 -6.41 -22.82
CA THR A 43 -9.98 -7.11 -23.98
C THR A 43 -9.76 -8.58 -23.65
N GLU A 44 -10.20 -9.47 -24.53
CA GLU A 44 -9.95 -10.90 -24.41
C GLU A 44 -8.45 -11.20 -24.62
N PRO A 45 -7.79 -11.94 -23.70
CA PRO A 45 -6.40 -12.31 -23.85
C PRO A 45 -6.23 -13.41 -24.90
N ASP A 46 -5.14 -13.30 -25.66
CA ASP A 46 -4.75 -14.29 -26.67
C ASP A 46 -4.33 -15.61 -26.02
N TYR A 47 -3.69 -15.53 -24.85
CA TYR A 47 -3.21 -16.70 -24.11
C TYR A 47 -3.61 -16.63 -22.64
N ARG A 48 -3.89 -17.80 -22.07
CA ARG A 48 -4.16 -17.99 -20.65
C ARG A 48 -3.36 -19.17 -20.14
N PHE A 49 -2.76 -18.99 -18.97
CA PHE A 49 -2.04 -20.08 -18.30
C PHE A 49 -2.18 -19.91 -16.79
N GLU A 50 -2.01 -21.01 -16.06
CA GLU A 50 -2.07 -21.01 -14.60
C GLU A 50 -0.70 -21.35 -14.01
N ARG A 51 -0.40 -20.77 -12.84
CA ARG A 51 0.79 -21.10 -12.06
C ARG A 51 0.48 -21.15 -10.57
N TYR A 52 1.35 -21.86 -9.87
CA TYR A 52 1.40 -21.95 -8.43
C TYR A 52 2.80 -21.56 -7.96
N PHE A 53 2.86 -20.76 -6.91
CA PHE A 53 4.12 -20.31 -6.34
C PHE A 53 4.44 -21.14 -5.10
N ARG A 54 5.74 -21.39 -4.89
CA ARG A 54 6.26 -22.13 -3.74
C ARG A 54 7.35 -21.32 -3.05
N PRO A 55 7.43 -21.36 -1.72
CA PRO A 55 8.53 -20.73 -1.00
C PRO A 55 9.83 -21.45 -1.36
N VAL A 56 10.92 -20.70 -1.42
CA VAL A 56 12.28 -21.18 -1.65
C VAL A 56 13.13 -20.92 -0.40
N LEU A 57 14.09 -21.79 -0.15
CA LEU A 57 15.04 -21.62 0.94
C LEU A 57 15.95 -20.42 0.63
N GLY A 58 16.20 -19.59 1.62
CA GLY A 58 17.24 -18.58 1.56
C GLY A 58 18.64 -19.22 1.56
N GLU A 59 19.68 -18.39 1.41
CA GLU A 59 21.08 -18.84 1.39
C GLU A 59 21.45 -19.62 2.66
N MET A 60 20.85 -19.28 3.80
CA MET A 60 21.08 -19.93 5.09
C MET A 60 20.28 -21.24 5.28
N GLY A 61 19.48 -21.65 4.30
CA GLY A 61 18.70 -22.88 4.35
C GLY A 61 17.38 -22.78 5.13
N ASP A 62 16.94 -21.57 5.47
CA ASP A 62 15.68 -21.29 6.15
C ASP A 62 14.65 -20.64 5.20
N TYR A 63 13.36 -20.79 5.51
CA TYR A 63 12.27 -20.10 4.79
C TYR A 63 11.95 -18.74 5.43
N ASP A 64 11.71 -17.71 4.61
CA ASP A 64 11.13 -16.45 5.08
C ASP A 64 9.73 -16.70 5.69
N PRO A 65 9.50 -16.36 6.97
CA PRO A 65 8.20 -16.59 7.62
C PRO A 65 7.04 -15.87 6.91
N GLY A 66 7.29 -14.70 6.33
CA GLY A 66 6.31 -13.97 5.54
C GLY A 66 5.90 -14.73 4.27
N MET A 67 6.85 -15.38 3.60
CA MET A 67 6.60 -16.23 2.43
C MET A 67 5.82 -17.49 2.78
N LEU A 68 6.08 -18.09 3.95
CA LEU A 68 5.27 -19.23 4.42
C LEU A 68 3.81 -18.82 4.63
N ILE A 69 3.55 -17.65 5.23
CA ILE A 69 2.19 -17.14 5.41
C ILE A 69 1.53 -16.82 4.07
N GLU A 70 2.28 -16.28 3.10
CA GLU A 70 1.75 -16.05 1.75
C GLU A 70 1.43 -17.38 1.04
N TYR A 71 2.27 -18.40 1.23
CA TYR A 71 2.05 -19.74 0.70
C TYR A 71 0.84 -20.44 1.33
N GLU A 72 0.61 -20.25 2.65
CA GLU A 72 -0.57 -20.76 3.36
C GLU A 72 -1.88 -20.26 2.72
N LYS A 73 -1.87 -19.11 2.05
CA LYS A 73 -3.04 -18.60 1.32
C LYS A 73 -3.39 -19.46 0.10
N GLY A 74 -2.47 -20.28 -0.41
CA GLY A 74 -2.77 -21.27 -1.45
C GLY A 74 -3.35 -20.68 -2.73
N TYR A 75 -2.79 -19.57 -3.21
CA TYR A 75 -3.29 -18.91 -4.42
C TYR A 75 -3.09 -19.78 -5.66
N ARG A 76 -4.15 -19.89 -6.47
CA ARG A 76 -4.09 -20.28 -7.88
C ARG A 76 -4.03 -19.01 -8.72
N CYS A 77 -2.93 -18.79 -9.41
CA CYS A 77 -2.74 -17.60 -10.24
C CYS A 77 -3.06 -17.95 -11.70
N ILE A 78 -3.96 -17.19 -12.31
CA ILE A 78 -4.30 -17.28 -13.73
C ILE A 78 -3.80 -16.02 -14.41
N TYR A 79 -2.95 -16.20 -15.42
CA TYR A 79 -2.37 -15.11 -16.18
C TYR A 79 -3.03 -14.97 -17.54
N HIS A 80 -3.22 -13.73 -17.95
CA HIS A 80 -3.72 -13.30 -19.23
C HIS A 80 -2.59 -12.58 -19.97
N ALA A 81 -2.21 -13.10 -21.13
CA ALA A 81 -1.17 -12.51 -21.98
C ALA A 81 -1.75 -12.05 -23.32
N PHE A 82 -1.22 -10.94 -23.82
CA PHE A 82 -1.65 -10.28 -25.06
C PHE A 82 -0.49 -10.21 -26.04
N ALA A 83 -0.63 -10.79 -27.23
CA ALA A 83 0.45 -10.94 -28.20
C ALA A 83 1.08 -9.61 -28.64
N ASP A 84 0.32 -8.50 -28.56
CA ASP A 84 0.77 -7.17 -28.97
C ASP A 84 1.71 -6.49 -27.95
N VAL A 85 1.64 -6.85 -26.67
CA VAL A 85 2.35 -6.15 -25.57
C VAL A 85 3.05 -7.09 -24.59
N ASP A 86 2.92 -8.40 -24.75
CA ASP A 86 3.56 -9.42 -23.92
C ASP A 86 4.34 -10.40 -24.79
N CYS A 87 5.44 -10.93 -24.25
CA CYS A 87 6.17 -12.04 -24.87
C CYS A 87 6.43 -13.15 -23.85
N ILE A 88 7.21 -14.14 -24.25
CA ILE A 88 7.55 -15.30 -23.42
C ILE A 88 8.43 -14.94 -22.21
N TYR A 89 9.05 -13.75 -22.20
CA TYR A 89 9.76 -13.23 -21.03
C TYR A 89 8.79 -12.97 -19.86
N GLU A 90 7.72 -12.22 -20.09
CA GLU A 90 6.70 -11.94 -19.07
C GLU A 90 5.98 -13.20 -18.60
N GLN A 91 5.99 -14.26 -19.41
CA GLN A 91 5.42 -15.55 -19.07
C GLN A 91 6.35 -16.42 -18.22
N ASP A 92 7.59 -15.97 -17.97
CA ASP A 92 8.65 -16.75 -17.30
C ASP A 92 8.97 -18.04 -18.07
N GLU A 93 9.13 -17.92 -19.38
CA GLU A 93 9.51 -19.01 -20.30
C GLU A 93 10.83 -18.70 -21.04
N MET A 94 11.48 -17.58 -20.70
CA MET A 94 12.74 -17.15 -21.30
C MET A 94 13.54 -16.23 -20.35
N PRO A 95 14.88 -16.32 -20.33
CA PRO A 95 15.73 -15.36 -19.61
C PRO A 95 15.48 -13.90 -20.03
N PRO A 96 15.82 -12.92 -19.17
CA PRO A 96 15.73 -11.50 -19.50
C PRO A 96 16.61 -11.13 -20.70
N TYR A 97 16.14 -10.17 -21.50
CA TYR A 97 17.01 -9.47 -22.45
C TYR A 97 17.92 -8.48 -21.70
N TRP A 98 18.90 -7.90 -22.39
CA TRP A 98 19.67 -6.77 -21.84
C TRP A 98 18.72 -5.67 -21.34
N PRO A 99 18.96 -5.04 -20.17
CA PRO A 99 18.07 -4.02 -19.64
C PRO A 99 18.02 -2.77 -20.52
N ASP A 100 16.87 -2.08 -20.48
CA ASP A 100 16.64 -0.86 -21.24
C ASP A 100 17.51 0.31 -20.74
N ASN A 101 18.53 0.68 -21.52
CA ASN A 101 19.44 1.76 -21.17
C ASN A 101 18.74 3.12 -21.07
N GLU A 102 17.66 3.35 -21.83
CA GLU A 102 16.84 4.57 -21.71
C GLU A 102 16.18 4.67 -20.33
N ALA A 103 15.60 3.57 -19.83
CA ALA A 103 15.04 3.50 -18.48
C ALA A 103 16.09 3.80 -17.40
N ILE A 104 17.27 3.16 -17.50
CA ILE A 104 18.37 3.34 -16.54
C ILE A 104 18.86 4.78 -16.51
N LEU A 105 19.17 5.37 -17.68
CA LEU A 105 19.63 6.75 -17.76
C LEU A 105 18.59 7.75 -17.26
N LYS A 106 17.29 7.47 -17.44
CA LYS A 106 16.21 8.26 -16.83
C LYS A 106 16.19 8.14 -15.30
N GLY A 107 16.54 6.98 -14.76
CA GLY A 107 16.80 6.81 -13.33
C GLY A 107 17.90 7.76 -12.83
N TYR A 108 19.05 7.81 -13.50
CA TYR A 108 20.14 8.74 -13.15
C TYR A 108 19.75 10.21 -13.34
N GLU A 109 19.02 10.54 -14.40
CA GLU A 109 18.52 11.89 -14.63
C GLU A 109 17.63 12.33 -13.46
N LEU A 110 16.72 11.46 -13.00
CA LEU A 110 15.89 11.72 -11.82
C LEU A 110 16.71 11.81 -10.52
N ALA A 111 17.81 11.06 -10.41
CA ALA A 111 18.73 11.18 -9.28
C ALA A 111 19.31 12.61 -9.18
N HIS A 112 19.68 13.22 -10.30
CA HIS A 112 20.13 14.62 -10.33
C HIS A 112 19.01 15.62 -9.99
N TRP A 113 17.77 15.35 -10.40
CA TRP A 113 16.61 16.16 -9.99
C TRP A 113 16.47 16.24 -8.46
N PHE A 114 16.80 15.16 -7.76
CA PHE A 114 16.79 15.05 -6.31
C PHE A 114 18.17 15.29 -5.64
N ASP A 115 19.15 15.87 -6.35
CA ASP A 115 20.49 16.17 -5.83
C ASP A 115 21.17 14.98 -5.13
N PHE A 116 21.07 13.79 -5.72
CA PHE A 116 21.78 12.62 -5.23
C PHE A 116 23.30 12.82 -5.28
N SER A 117 23.97 12.53 -4.16
CA SER A 117 25.43 12.69 -4.03
C SER A 117 26.21 11.41 -4.30
N ALA A 118 25.59 10.24 -4.15
CA ALA A 118 26.20 8.94 -4.38
C ALA A 118 25.50 8.23 -5.55
N LEU A 119 25.95 8.49 -6.77
CA LEU A 119 25.50 7.78 -7.96
C LEU A 119 26.27 6.47 -8.11
N VAL A 120 25.58 5.41 -8.54
CA VAL A 120 26.17 4.08 -8.75
C VAL A 120 26.94 4.05 -10.07
N ASP A 121 28.17 3.56 -10.06
CA ASP A 121 29.04 3.37 -11.24
C ASP A 121 28.92 1.95 -11.83
N GLU A 122 28.65 0.94 -11.00
CA GLU A 122 28.37 -0.43 -11.42
C GLU A 122 26.94 -0.86 -11.01
N ILE A 123 26.08 -1.08 -12.00
CA ILE A 123 24.70 -1.54 -11.76
C ILE A 123 24.66 -3.06 -11.57
N ILE A 124 24.04 -3.48 -10.48
CA ILE A 124 23.77 -4.88 -10.15
C ILE A 124 22.27 -5.03 -9.92
N PHE A 125 21.61 -5.81 -10.78
CA PHE A 125 20.22 -6.16 -10.58
C PHE A 125 20.08 -7.23 -9.48
N ALA A 126 19.10 -7.03 -8.62
CA ALA A 126 18.70 -7.97 -7.59
C ALA A 126 17.27 -8.47 -7.85
N ARG A 127 16.98 -9.66 -7.33
CA ARG A 127 15.66 -10.30 -7.36
C ARG A 127 14.99 -10.11 -6.00
N LYS A 128 13.95 -9.28 -5.96
CA LYS A 128 13.08 -9.04 -4.79
C LYS A 128 11.93 -10.04 -4.84
N GLN A 129 11.90 -11.07 -3.99
CA GLN A 129 10.95 -12.20 -4.08
C GLN A 129 9.47 -11.81 -3.86
N TYR A 130 8.52 -12.25 -4.68
CA TYR A 130 7.06 -12.06 -4.48
C TYR A 130 6.32 -13.38 -4.66
N LEU A 131 5.54 -13.80 -3.66
CA LEU A 131 4.76 -15.04 -3.71
C LEU A 131 3.25 -14.83 -3.92
N ASP A 132 2.81 -13.58 -4.03
CA ASP A 132 1.40 -13.23 -4.27
C ASP A 132 0.94 -13.45 -5.73
N GLY A 133 1.86 -13.88 -6.61
CA GLY A 133 1.64 -14.11 -8.03
C GLY A 133 1.52 -12.85 -8.86
N SER A 134 1.80 -11.66 -8.32
CA SER A 134 1.84 -10.44 -9.13
C SER A 134 3.01 -10.41 -10.12
N ILE A 135 3.97 -11.33 -10.01
CA ILE A 135 5.13 -11.47 -10.89
C ILE A 135 5.31 -12.96 -11.23
N THR A 136 5.38 -13.29 -12.51
CA THR A 136 5.37 -14.68 -13.03
C THR A 136 6.61 -15.49 -12.63
N THR A 137 7.77 -14.83 -12.54
CA THR A 137 9.05 -15.40 -12.07
C THR A 137 9.08 -15.62 -10.55
N GLY A 138 8.13 -15.06 -9.80
CA GLY A 138 8.13 -15.04 -8.35
C GLY A 138 9.14 -14.05 -7.73
N PHE A 139 9.73 -13.15 -8.53
CA PHE A 139 10.58 -12.07 -8.05
C PHE A 139 10.62 -10.88 -9.01
N GLN A 140 10.73 -9.67 -8.48
CA GLN A 140 10.91 -8.44 -9.25
C GLN A 140 12.39 -8.17 -9.46
N ARG A 141 12.81 -7.84 -10.67
CA ARG A 141 14.17 -7.31 -10.89
C ARG A 141 14.20 -5.82 -10.52
N THR A 142 15.16 -5.44 -9.69
CA THR A 142 15.34 -4.07 -9.17
C THR A 142 16.83 -3.74 -9.06
N THR A 143 17.21 -2.49 -9.31
CA THR A 143 18.57 -1.99 -9.11
C THR A 143 18.56 -0.60 -8.50
N ILE A 144 19.56 -0.27 -7.69
CA ILE A 144 19.79 1.08 -7.18
C ILE A 144 20.58 1.86 -8.23
N VAL A 145 20.17 3.11 -8.50
CA VAL A 145 20.91 4.05 -9.38
C VAL A 145 21.57 5.18 -8.59
N GLY A 146 21.08 5.47 -7.38
CA GLY A 146 21.71 6.44 -6.50
C GLY A 146 21.25 6.33 -5.05
N ARG A 147 22.06 6.90 -4.16
CA ARG A 147 21.78 7.14 -2.74
C ARG A 147 22.06 8.58 -2.31
N ASP A 148 21.56 8.94 -1.14
CA ASP A 148 21.85 10.20 -0.46
C ASP A 148 21.43 11.44 -1.27
N GLY A 149 20.17 11.46 -1.70
CA GLY A 149 19.50 12.63 -2.27
C GLY A 149 18.63 13.37 -1.26
N TYR A 150 17.94 14.41 -1.73
CA TYR A 150 17.01 15.16 -0.91
C TYR A 150 15.94 15.91 -1.70
N THR A 151 14.93 16.36 -0.97
CA THR A 151 13.99 17.38 -1.38
C THR A 151 13.72 18.34 -0.20
N TYR A 152 12.91 19.37 -0.41
CA TYR A 152 12.52 20.30 0.65
C TYR A 152 11.01 20.32 0.84
N VAL A 153 10.60 20.26 2.10
CA VAL A 153 9.21 20.41 2.53
C VAL A 153 9.19 21.46 3.63
N ASN A 154 8.44 22.55 3.42
CA ASN A 154 8.32 23.64 4.39
C ASN A 154 9.68 24.21 4.85
N GLY A 155 10.67 24.25 3.94
CA GLY A 155 12.04 24.68 4.23
C GLY A 155 12.89 23.66 4.99
N LYS A 156 12.33 22.53 5.43
CA LYS A 156 13.08 21.40 6.01
C LYS A 156 13.60 20.51 4.89
N LYS A 157 14.89 20.17 4.95
CA LYS A 157 15.50 19.16 4.08
C LYS A 157 14.98 17.77 4.46
N ILE A 158 14.42 17.06 3.48
CA ILE A 158 13.95 15.68 3.62
C ILE A 158 14.86 14.79 2.79
N ARG A 159 15.49 13.79 3.41
CA ARG A 159 16.41 12.89 2.72
C ARG A 159 15.64 11.87 1.89
N ILE A 160 16.18 11.62 0.70
CA ILE A 160 15.78 10.53 -0.19
C ILE A 160 16.92 9.51 -0.12
N SER A 161 16.65 8.39 0.53
CA SER A 161 17.66 7.40 0.90
C SER A 161 18.17 6.66 -0.32
N ASN A 162 17.27 6.19 -1.18
CA ASN A 162 17.59 5.43 -2.38
C ASN A 162 16.67 5.84 -3.53
N LEU A 163 17.19 5.73 -4.74
CA LEU A 163 16.43 5.72 -5.98
C LEU A 163 16.71 4.39 -6.70
N THR A 164 15.66 3.65 -7.04
CA THR A 164 15.78 2.40 -7.79
C THR A 164 15.16 2.51 -9.18
N VAL A 165 15.59 1.62 -10.07
CA VAL A 165 14.91 1.29 -11.33
C VAL A 165 14.52 -0.19 -11.26
N GLU A 166 13.25 -0.48 -11.50
CA GLU A 166 12.69 -1.82 -11.36
C GLU A 166 11.58 -2.12 -12.37
N GLU A 167 11.18 -3.39 -12.44
CA GLU A 167 10.03 -3.84 -13.23
C GLU A 167 8.71 -3.58 -12.50
N ASP A 168 7.70 -3.05 -13.17
CA ASP A 168 6.35 -3.02 -12.60
C ASP A 168 5.73 -4.43 -12.58
N ALA A 169 4.78 -4.66 -11.66
CA ALA A 169 4.11 -5.94 -11.47
C ALA A 169 2.88 -6.08 -12.38
N ALA A 170 2.44 -7.33 -12.60
CA ALA A 170 1.21 -7.64 -13.33
C ALA A 170 -0.02 -6.98 -12.69
N ARG A 171 -1.05 -6.75 -13.50
CA ARG A 171 -2.25 -6.03 -13.09
C ARG A 171 -3.31 -7.01 -12.58
N ARG A 172 -3.65 -6.96 -11.29
CA ARG A 172 -4.71 -7.80 -10.71
C ARG A 172 -6.07 -7.37 -11.25
N ILE A 173 -6.81 -8.30 -11.86
CA ILE A 173 -8.09 -8.04 -12.52
C ILE A 173 -9.27 -8.41 -11.63
N LYS A 174 -9.27 -9.64 -11.13
CA LYS A 174 -10.35 -10.15 -10.28
C LYS A 174 -9.85 -11.27 -9.38
N THR A 175 -10.69 -11.63 -8.42
CA THR A 175 -10.53 -12.86 -7.64
C THR A 175 -11.81 -13.66 -7.58
N GLU A 176 -11.67 -14.97 -7.59
CA GLU A 176 -12.75 -15.94 -7.47
C GLU A 176 -12.44 -16.93 -6.33
N ASN A 177 -13.38 -17.84 -6.05
CA ASN A 177 -13.22 -18.90 -5.05
C ASN A 177 -12.81 -18.33 -3.67
N PHE A 178 -13.58 -17.38 -3.15
CA PHE A 178 -13.31 -16.72 -1.86
C PHE A 178 -11.91 -16.09 -1.79
N GLY A 179 -11.42 -15.56 -2.91
CA GLY A 179 -10.12 -14.91 -2.99
C GLY A 179 -8.96 -15.84 -3.31
N ARG A 180 -9.19 -17.15 -3.49
CA ARG A 180 -8.13 -18.16 -3.70
C ARG A 180 -7.67 -18.28 -5.14
N THR A 181 -8.49 -17.87 -6.11
CA THR A 181 -8.07 -17.79 -7.51
C THR A 181 -7.89 -16.32 -7.87
N VAL A 182 -6.69 -15.95 -8.33
CA VAL A 182 -6.34 -14.57 -8.67
C VAL A 182 -6.02 -14.48 -10.15
N TYR A 183 -6.63 -13.50 -10.83
CA TYR A 183 -6.44 -13.26 -12.25
C TYR A 183 -5.57 -12.04 -12.47
N TYR A 184 -4.54 -12.17 -13.29
CA TYR A 184 -3.57 -11.12 -13.60
C TYR A 184 -3.44 -10.90 -15.11
N ASN A 185 -3.45 -9.63 -15.54
CA ASN A 185 -3.01 -9.25 -16.89
C ASN A 185 -1.50 -8.96 -16.87
N LEU A 186 -0.77 -9.49 -17.85
CA LEU A 186 0.69 -9.31 -17.98
C LEU A 186 1.09 -8.02 -18.68
N ASP A 187 0.16 -7.32 -19.32
CA ASP A 187 0.35 -6.04 -20.02
C ASP A 187 1.25 -5.04 -19.27
N ARG A 188 1.09 -4.94 -17.95
CA ARG A 188 1.87 -4.06 -17.08
C ARG A 188 3.19 -4.65 -16.60
N LEU A 189 3.32 -5.97 -16.52
CA LEU A 189 4.51 -6.64 -16.02
C LEU A 189 5.72 -6.25 -16.88
N GLY A 190 6.81 -5.81 -16.25
CA GLY A 190 8.05 -5.43 -16.92
C GLY A 190 8.11 -3.97 -17.40
N ILE A 191 7.03 -3.17 -17.28
CA ILE A 191 7.11 -1.73 -17.55
C ILE A 191 8.15 -1.11 -16.60
N PRO A 192 9.13 -0.31 -17.07
CA PRO A 192 10.15 0.24 -16.20
C PRO A 192 9.53 1.24 -15.22
N LEU A 193 10.00 1.21 -13.98
CA LEU A 193 9.50 2.02 -12.89
C LEU A 193 10.68 2.55 -12.06
N VAL A 194 10.54 3.77 -11.54
CA VAL A 194 11.43 4.28 -10.48
C VAL A 194 10.77 4.14 -9.12
N GLU A 195 11.54 3.76 -8.10
CA GLU A 195 11.13 3.81 -6.69
C GLU A 195 11.93 4.90 -5.96
N VAL A 196 11.25 5.96 -5.54
CA VAL A 196 11.84 7.04 -4.73
C VAL A 196 11.55 6.74 -3.25
N ILE A 197 12.60 6.45 -2.47
CA ILE A 197 12.46 6.03 -1.06
C ILE A 197 12.93 7.15 -0.12
N THR A 198 12.05 7.66 0.73
CA THR A 198 12.37 8.75 1.66
C THR A 198 12.80 8.24 3.05
N ASP A 199 13.60 9.02 3.78
CA ASP A 199 13.92 8.69 5.18
C ASP A 199 12.72 8.99 6.08
N HIS A 200 12.21 7.95 6.75
CA HIS A 200 11.03 8.04 7.62
C HIS A 200 11.20 8.96 8.83
N ARG A 201 12.45 9.28 9.20
CA ARG A 201 12.78 10.13 10.36
C ARG A 201 12.67 11.63 10.05
N ASP A 202 12.55 11.99 8.78
CA ASP A 202 12.54 13.39 8.37
C ASP A 202 11.13 13.97 8.31
N CYS A 203 10.09 13.14 8.47
CA CYS A 203 8.68 13.56 8.43
C CYS A 203 7.97 13.32 9.77
N ASP A 204 7.61 14.42 10.45
CA ASP A 204 7.06 14.41 11.81
C ASP A 204 5.55 14.71 11.86
N SER A 205 4.90 14.90 10.70
CA SER A 205 3.45 15.09 10.63
C SER A 205 2.83 14.51 9.35
N PRO A 206 1.55 14.09 9.37
CA PRO A 206 0.85 13.65 8.17
C PRO A 206 0.73 14.73 7.07
N LYS A 207 0.70 16.01 7.46
CA LYS A 207 0.64 17.14 6.53
C LYS A 207 1.94 17.29 5.75
N ASP A 208 3.08 17.18 6.45
CA ASP A 208 4.39 17.20 5.80
C ASP A 208 4.55 16.01 4.85
N LEU A 209 4.03 14.83 5.24
CA LEU A 209 4.09 13.63 4.43
C LEU A 209 3.28 13.77 3.13
N ARG A 210 2.07 14.32 3.22
CA ARG A 210 1.28 14.65 2.03
C ARG A 210 2.03 15.62 1.12
N LYS A 211 2.58 16.70 1.67
CA LYS A 211 3.34 17.68 0.89
C LYS A 211 4.59 17.06 0.26
N LEU A 212 5.26 16.14 0.96
CA LEU A 212 6.39 15.37 0.43
C LEU A 212 5.98 14.52 -0.79
N ALA A 213 4.85 13.81 -0.70
CA ALA A 213 4.29 13.06 -1.83
C ALA A 213 4.00 13.97 -3.04
N GLU A 214 3.44 15.16 -2.78
CA GLU A 214 3.20 16.16 -3.82
C GLU A 214 4.52 16.64 -4.44
N MET A 215 5.55 16.93 -3.65
CA MET A 215 6.87 17.37 -4.16
C MET A 215 7.55 16.33 -5.04
N ILE A 216 7.52 15.05 -4.63
CA ILE A 216 8.08 13.96 -5.44
C ILE A 216 7.31 13.83 -6.77
N GLY A 217 5.97 13.86 -6.71
CA GLY A 217 5.13 13.81 -7.91
C GLY A 217 5.32 15.01 -8.85
N LEU A 218 5.54 16.21 -8.32
CA LEU A 218 5.87 17.39 -9.11
C LEU A 218 7.26 17.28 -9.76
N THR A 219 8.24 16.71 -9.07
CA THR A 219 9.58 16.48 -9.62
C THR A 219 9.54 15.51 -10.81
N LEU A 220 8.81 14.40 -10.66
CA LEU A 220 8.56 13.45 -11.75
C LEU A 220 7.82 14.07 -12.93
N ARG A 221 6.96 15.06 -12.67
CA ARG A 221 6.22 15.78 -13.71
C ARG A 221 7.11 16.78 -14.46
N LEU A 222 7.88 17.60 -13.75
CA LEU A 222 8.76 18.61 -14.33
C LEU A 222 9.93 17.97 -15.10
N SER A 223 10.45 16.86 -14.62
CA SER A 223 11.48 16.10 -15.34
C SER A 223 11.01 15.47 -16.65
N GLY A 224 9.68 15.30 -16.84
CA GLY A 224 9.14 14.63 -18.03
C GLY A 224 9.45 13.13 -18.12
N ILE A 225 10.03 12.56 -17.08
CA ILE A 225 10.44 11.14 -16.99
C ILE A 225 9.23 10.23 -16.76
N GLY A 226 8.34 10.65 -15.85
CA GLY A 226 7.20 9.85 -15.44
C GLY A 226 6.09 9.78 -16.50
N LYS A 227 5.50 8.59 -16.67
CA LYS A 227 4.27 8.43 -17.46
C LYS A 227 3.10 9.17 -16.83
N ARG A 228 2.21 9.64 -17.70
CA ARG A 228 0.92 10.25 -17.35
C ARG A 228 -0.18 9.20 -17.48
N GLY A 229 -1.24 9.35 -16.69
CA GLY A 229 -2.41 8.48 -16.74
C GLY A 229 -2.73 7.82 -15.41
N ILE A 230 -3.93 7.27 -15.30
CA ILE A 230 -4.36 6.54 -14.11
C ILE A 230 -3.50 5.28 -13.95
N GLY A 231 -2.98 5.04 -12.75
CA GLY A 231 -2.19 3.87 -12.43
C GLY A 231 -0.71 3.94 -12.82
N SER A 232 -0.22 5.08 -13.33
CA SER A 232 1.22 5.28 -13.63
C SER A 232 2.06 5.56 -12.38
N ALA A 233 1.42 5.94 -11.27
CA ALA A 233 2.05 6.21 -9.99
C ALA A 233 1.37 5.39 -8.89
N ARG A 234 2.18 4.88 -7.95
CA ARG A 234 1.75 4.22 -6.73
C ARG A 234 2.59 4.73 -5.58
N GLN A 235 2.01 4.79 -4.41
CA GLN A 235 2.71 5.20 -3.21
C GLN A 235 2.39 4.20 -2.12
N ASP A 236 3.43 3.82 -1.40
CA ASP A 236 3.32 3.06 -0.17
C ASP A 236 3.84 3.96 0.97
N VAL A 237 3.16 3.91 2.10
CA VAL A 237 3.44 4.78 3.25
C VAL A 237 3.86 3.93 4.43
N ASN A 238 5.07 4.14 4.93
CA ASN A 238 5.56 3.49 6.14
C ASN A 238 5.28 4.39 7.34
N ILE A 239 4.64 3.88 8.39
CA ILE A 239 4.17 4.65 9.56
C ILE A 239 4.55 3.94 10.87
N SER A 240 5.01 4.72 11.85
CA SER A 240 5.20 4.28 13.23
C SER A 240 4.96 5.41 14.23
N ILE A 241 4.61 5.05 15.46
CA ILE A 241 4.56 5.97 16.61
C ILE A 241 5.43 5.45 17.76
N SER A 242 5.66 6.29 18.78
CA SER A 242 6.41 5.87 19.98
C SER A 242 5.76 4.67 20.67
N GLY A 243 6.54 3.61 20.89
CA GLY A 243 6.07 2.36 21.49
C GLY A 243 5.30 1.44 20.53
N GLY A 244 5.10 1.87 19.28
CA GLY A 244 4.60 1.04 18.18
C GLY A 244 5.72 0.41 17.36
N ASP A 245 5.37 -0.13 16.21
CA ASP A 245 6.30 -0.70 15.23
C ASP A 245 5.89 -0.25 13.81
N ARG A 246 6.77 -0.43 12.84
CA ARG A 246 6.58 -0.03 11.44
C ARG A 246 5.43 -0.80 10.80
N VAL A 247 4.52 -0.05 10.21
CA VAL A 247 3.41 -0.56 9.39
C VAL A 247 3.47 0.06 8.01
N GLU A 248 3.37 -0.76 6.97
CA GLU A 248 3.38 -0.31 5.59
C GLU A 248 1.93 -0.25 5.07
N LEU A 249 1.43 0.93 4.72
CA LEU A 249 0.15 1.11 4.04
C LEU A 249 0.35 1.10 2.53
N LYS A 250 -0.22 0.11 1.85
CA LYS A 250 -0.24 -0.01 0.39
C LYS A 250 -1.53 0.51 -0.23
N GLY A 251 -1.44 0.90 -1.50
CA GLY A 251 -2.60 1.35 -2.27
C GLY A 251 -2.96 2.81 -2.01
N VAL A 252 -1.99 3.62 -1.58
CA VAL A 252 -2.14 5.05 -1.33
C VAL A 252 -2.08 5.80 -2.67
N GLN A 253 -3.17 5.74 -3.43
CA GLN A 253 -3.25 6.41 -4.75
C GLN A 253 -3.71 7.86 -4.65
N ASP A 254 -4.59 8.15 -3.69
CA ASP A 254 -5.11 9.50 -3.46
C ASP A 254 -4.24 10.22 -2.41
N ILE A 255 -3.41 11.15 -2.89
CA ILE A 255 -2.54 11.96 -2.04
C ILE A 255 -3.34 12.76 -0.99
N SER A 256 -4.58 13.16 -1.30
CA SER A 256 -5.41 13.94 -0.36
C SER A 256 -5.83 13.13 0.87
N MET A 257 -5.82 11.80 0.77
CA MET A 257 -6.21 10.88 1.83
C MET A 257 -5.05 10.48 2.75
N ILE A 258 -3.78 10.80 2.40
CA ILE A 258 -2.59 10.47 3.20
C ILE A 258 -2.74 10.93 4.64
N GLU A 259 -3.21 12.16 4.87
CA GLU A 259 -3.40 12.71 6.21
C GLU A 259 -4.36 11.85 7.05
N LYS A 260 -5.46 11.42 6.43
CA LYS A 260 -6.50 10.62 7.07
C LYS A 260 -6.03 9.20 7.38
N TRP A 261 -5.37 8.55 6.42
CA TRP A 261 -4.79 7.22 6.62
C TRP A 261 -3.75 7.21 7.73
N CYS A 262 -2.87 8.21 7.76
CA CYS A 262 -1.87 8.32 8.82
C CYS A 262 -2.52 8.53 10.18
N LEU A 263 -3.53 9.41 10.27
CA LEU A 263 -4.27 9.64 11.49
C LEU A 263 -4.90 8.35 12.02
N HIS A 264 -5.64 7.62 11.20
CA HIS A 264 -6.30 6.38 11.61
C HIS A 264 -5.30 5.27 11.96
N GLU A 265 -4.14 5.22 11.29
CA GLU A 265 -3.08 4.28 11.67
C GLU A 265 -2.45 4.65 13.03
N CYS A 266 -2.25 5.94 13.32
CA CYS A 266 -1.81 6.40 14.64
C CYS A 266 -2.79 6.00 15.75
N LEU A 267 -4.10 6.16 15.49
CA LEU A 267 -5.14 5.72 16.43
C LEU A 267 -5.07 4.21 16.68
N ARG A 268 -4.89 3.43 15.61
CA ARG A 268 -4.76 1.97 15.68
C ARG A 268 -3.56 1.57 16.53
N GLN A 269 -2.39 2.14 16.26
CA GLN A 269 -1.17 1.82 16.99
C GLN A 269 -1.29 2.19 18.47
N ASP A 270 -1.79 3.38 18.79
CA ASP A 270 -2.02 3.81 20.18
C ASP A 270 -2.95 2.85 20.93
N MET A 271 -4.04 2.41 20.30
CA MET A 271 -4.98 1.48 20.92
C MET A 271 -4.39 0.07 21.08
N LEU A 272 -3.58 -0.42 20.14
CA LEU A 272 -2.88 -1.70 20.29
C LEU A 272 -1.83 -1.66 21.41
N ILE A 273 -1.14 -0.51 21.59
CA ILE A 273 -0.23 -0.31 22.72
C ILE A 273 -1.01 -0.32 24.04
N LYS A 274 -2.19 0.31 24.09
CA LYS A 274 -3.08 0.27 25.27
C LYS A 274 -3.59 -1.13 25.56
N ILE A 275 -3.97 -1.88 24.53
CA ILE A 275 -4.36 -3.29 24.67
C ILE A 275 -3.21 -4.12 25.24
N SER A 276 -1.98 -3.96 24.75
CA SER A 276 -0.80 -4.63 25.31
C SER A 276 -0.62 -4.31 26.80
N LYS A 277 -0.82 -3.05 27.22
CA LYS A 277 -0.78 -2.66 28.64
C LYS A 277 -1.90 -3.32 29.45
N MET A 278 -3.13 -3.34 28.94
CA MET A 278 -4.26 -4.00 29.59
C MET A 278 -4.04 -5.51 29.76
N ILE A 279 -3.44 -6.17 28.75
CA ILE A 279 -3.07 -7.60 28.82
C ILE A 279 -2.06 -7.83 29.94
N LYS A 280 -1.04 -6.97 30.06
CA LYS A 280 -0.03 -7.03 31.13
C LYS A 280 -0.64 -6.78 32.51
N GLU A 281 -1.50 -5.77 32.65
CA GLU A 281 -2.19 -5.44 33.91
C GLU A 281 -3.11 -6.57 34.38
N ARG A 282 -3.71 -7.32 33.44
CA ARG A 282 -4.53 -8.50 33.73
C ARG A 282 -3.72 -9.77 34.01
N ASN A 283 -2.39 -9.73 33.95
CA ASN A 283 -1.49 -10.89 34.09
C ASN A 283 -1.96 -12.07 33.21
N ILE A 284 -2.21 -11.79 31.93
CA ILE A 284 -2.49 -12.83 30.93
C ILE A 284 -1.14 -13.33 30.45
N GLU A 285 -0.98 -14.65 30.38
CA GLU A 285 0.21 -15.28 29.76
C GLU A 285 -0.15 -15.81 28.37
N ALA A 286 0.79 -15.72 27.42
CA ALA A 286 0.51 -16.11 26.03
C ALA A 286 0.12 -17.59 25.90
N ASP A 287 0.65 -18.45 26.78
CA ASP A 287 0.35 -19.88 26.78
C ASP A 287 -1.08 -20.19 27.30
N GLU A 288 -1.71 -19.25 28.02
CA GLU A 288 -3.14 -19.37 28.40
C GLU A 288 -4.08 -19.25 27.19
N LEU A 289 -3.60 -18.80 26.03
CA LEU A 289 -4.38 -18.74 24.80
C LEU A 289 -4.37 -20.03 23.98
N GLU A 290 -3.62 -21.05 24.41
CA GLU A 290 -3.63 -22.36 23.78
C GLU A 290 -4.62 -23.28 24.50
N HIS A 291 -5.84 -23.30 23.97
CA HIS A 291 -6.92 -24.11 24.51
C HIS A 291 -7.58 -24.98 23.44
N THR A 292 -8.14 -26.08 23.91
CA THR A 292 -8.88 -27.07 23.12
C THR A 292 -9.95 -26.41 22.26
N TYR A 293 -10.03 -26.82 21.00
CA TYR A 293 -11.12 -26.44 20.10
C TYR A 293 -12.33 -27.32 20.36
N PHE A 294 -13.52 -26.72 20.45
CA PHE A 294 -14.76 -27.45 20.69
C PHE A 294 -15.67 -27.35 19.46
N ASP A 295 -16.23 -28.48 19.05
CA ASP A 295 -17.34 -28.50 18.10
C ASP A 295 -18.63 -28.16 18.85
N LEU A 296 -19.32 -27.10 18.40
CA LEU A 296 -20.57 -26.60 18.97
C LEU A 296 -21.74 -26.77 18.01
N THR A 297 -21.56 -27.49 16.90
CA THR A 297 -22.56 -27.64 15.84
C THR A 297 -23.91 -28.11 16.38
N ASP A 298 -23.91 -29.02 17.37
CA ASP A 298 -25.10 -29.55 18.02
C ASP A 298 -25.89 -28.51 18.85
N LYS A 299 -25.27 -27.38 19.20
CA LYS A 299 -25.90 -26.28 19.94
C LYS A 299 -26.63 -25.29 19.04
N PHE A 300 -26.31 -25.26 17.74
CA PHE A 300 -26.88 -24.32 16.77
C PHE A 300 -27.95 -25.00 15.90
N THR A 301 -28.96 -25.61 16.51
CA THR A 301 -30.01 -26.35 15.79
C THR A 301 -30.91 -25.47 14.92
N SER A 302 -31.03 -24.18 15.24
CA SER A 302 -31.81 -23.20 14.48
C SER A 302 -31.08 -22.64 13.27
N LEU A 303 -29.76 -22.87 13.15
CA LEU A 303 -28.96 -22.36 12.05
C LEU A 303 -28.90 -23.39 10.92
N ASN A 304 -29.19 -22.95 9.69
CA ASN A 304 -28.99 -23.79 8.51
C ASN A 304 -27.50 -23.86 8.15
N ILE A 305 -26.80 -24.83 8.73
CA ILE A 305 -25.37 -25.04 8.50
C ILE A 305 -25.16 -25.77 7.16
N PRO A 306 -24.36 -25.23 6.23
CA PRO A 306 -24.09 -25.90 4.96
C PRO A 306 -23.52 -27.30 5.15
N LYS A 307 -23.83 -28.22 4.23
CA LYS A 307 -23.34 -29.61 4.27
C LYS A 307 -21.81 -29.64 4.38
N ASN A 308 -21.29 -30.44 5.33
CA ASN A 308 -19.87 -30.57 5.69
C ASN A 308 -19.23 -29.38 6.41
N ASN A 309 -20.00 -28.36 6.76
CA ASN A 309 -19.54 -27.31 7.67
C ASN A 309 -19.89 -27.65 9.12
N ILE A 310 -19.08 -27.16 10.04
CA ILE A 310 -19.25 -27.25 11.49
C ILE A 310 -19.00 -25.88 12.11
N ILE A 311 -19.51 -25.69 13.32
CA ILE A 311 -19.22 -24.52 14.14
C ILE A 311 -18.22 -24.94 15.20
N MET A 312 -17.05 -24.31 15.20
CA MET A 312 -16.07 -24.51 16.24
C MET A 312 -15.91 -23.26 17.09
N GLY A 313 -15.71 -23.45 18.38
CA GLY A 313 -15.42 -22.40 19.34
C GLY A 313 -14.11 -22.60 20.06
N ILE A 314 -13.56 -21.48 20.56
CA ILE A 314 -12.42 -21.47 21.47
C ILE A 314 -12.66 -20.47 22.61
N ARG A 315 -12.23 -20.84 23.82
CA ARG A 315 -12.14 -19.94 24.96
C ARG A 315 -10.88 -19.08 24.88
N LEU A 316 -11.02 -17.79 25.12
CA LEU A 316 -9.95 -16.81 25.12
C LEU A 316 -9.77 -16.25 26.54
N SER A 317 -8.80 -16.77 27.29
CA SER A 317 -8.73 -16.48 28.72
C SER A 317 -8.45 -15.00 29.00
N LYS A 318 -9.21 -14.38 29.92
CA LYS A 318 -9.08 -12.97 30.35
C LYS A 318 -9.26 -11.90 29.25
N PHE A 319 -9.73 -12.27 28.06
CA PHE A 319 -9.92 -11.35 26.91
C PHE A 319 -11.28 -10.63 26.88
N LYS A 320 -12.16 -10.82 27.87
CA LYS A 320 -13.47 -10.17 27.91
C LYS A 320 -13.34 -8.64 27.82
N GLY A 321 -14.11 -8.05 26.91
CA GLY A 321 -14.14 -6.62 26.65
C GLY A 321 -12.90 -6.07 25.94
N ILE A 322 -11.92 -6.89 25.55
CA ILE A 322 -10.73 -6.46 24.80
C ILE A 322 -11.00 -6.49 23.29
N LEU A 323 -11.74 -7.49 22.80
CA LEU A 323 -12.02 -7.67 21.38
C LEU A 323 -12.98 -6.59 20.87
N GLY A 324 -13.92 -6.15 21.70
CA GLY A 324 -14.84 -5.05 21.38
C GLY A 324 -14.24 -3.64 21.44
N LEU A 325 -12.96 -3.48 21.80
CA LEU A 325 -12.34 -2.15 21.87
C LEU A 325 -12.15 -1.55 20.49
N GLU A 326 -12.64 -0.33 20.30
CA GLU A 326 -12.40 0.46 19.08
C GLU A 326 -10.90 0.76 18.93
N ILE A 327 -10.32 0.32 17.81
CA ILE A 327 -8.92 0.59 17.46
C ILE A 327 -8.80 1.60 16.32
N GLN A 328 -9.79 1.67 15.44
CA GLN A 328 -9.92 2.68 14.40
C GLN A 328 -11.39 3.12 14.35
N PRO A 329 -11.71 4.30 13.80
CA PRO A 329 -13.09 4.76 13.71
C PRO A 329 -14.03 3.69 13.13
N ALA A 330 -15.02 3.30 13.93
CA ALA A 330 -16.01 2.25 13.63
C ALA A 330 -15.43 0.84 13.36
N LYS A 331 -14.24 0.54 13.89
CA LYS A 331 -13.57 -0.76 13.77
C LYS A 331 -12.95 -1.17 15.10
N ASP A 332 -13.42 -2.29 15.63
CA ASP A 332 -12.92 -2.90 16.85
C ASP A 332 -11.72 -3.84 16.63
N PHE A 333 -11.09 -4.25 17.73
CA PHE A 333 -9.94 -5.15 17.72
C PHE A 333 -10.28 -6.55 17.19
N GLY A 334 -11.47 -7.07 17.52
CA GLY A 334 -11.95 -8.35 17.04
C GLY A 334 -12.09 -8.40 15.52
N GLN A 335 -12.57 -7.32 14.90
CA GLN A 335 -12.61 -7.17 13.45
C GLN A 335 -11.20 -7.23 12.84
N ASP A 336 -10.21 -6.56 13.42
CA ASP A 336 -8.81 -6.62 12.94
C ASP A 336 -8.22 -8.05 13.02
N VAL A 337 -8.56 -8.79 14.08
CA VAL A 337 -8.18 -10.20 14.26
C VAL A 337 -8.82 -11.07 13.18
N PHE A 338 -10.11 -10.85 12.90
CA PHE A 338 -10.84 -11.63 11.90
C PHE A 338 -10.46 -11.29 10.47
N GLU A 339 -10.13 -10.04 10.14
CA GLU A 339 -9.62 -9.67 8.82
C GLU A 339 -8.34 -10.43 8.46
N LYS A 340 -7.38 -10.49 9.40
CA LYS A 340 -6.15 -11.27 9.22
C LYS A 340 -6.44 -12.76 9.05
N THR A 341 -7.31 -13.29 9.91
CA THR A 341 -7.71 -14.71 9.88
C THR A 341 -8.39 -15.07 8.56
N ALA A 342 -9.35 -14.26 8.11
CA ALA A 342 -10.08 -14.46 6.87
C ALA A 342 -9.15 -14.44 5.65
N LEU A 343 -8.21 -13.48 5.60
CA LEU A 343 -7.29 -13.37 4.47
C LEU A 343 -6.35 -14.57 4.35
N ILE A 344 -5.83 -15.09 5.47
CA ILE A 344 -4.94 -16.26 5.47
C ILE A 344 -5.74 -17.53 5.16
N THR A 345 -6.83 -17.76 5.88
CA THR A 345 -7.54 -19.06 5.88
C THR A 345 -8.61 -19.21 4.78
N GLY A 346 -9.21 -18.10 4.34
CA GLY A 346 -10.29 -18.10 3.34
C GLY A 346 -11.67 -18.25 3.93
N LEU A 347 -11.75 -18.31 5.26
CA LEU A 347 -13.00 -18.19 5.98
C LEU A 347 -13.60 -16.80 5.78
N LEU A 348 -14.92 -16.75 5.70
CA LEU A 348 -15.65 -15.51 5.57
C LEU A 348 -15.74 -14.80 6.92
N MET A 349 -15.59 -13.47 6.91
CA MET A 349 -15.79 -12.68 8.13
C MET A 349 -17.20 -12.80 8.70
N ASN A 350 -18.21 -12.97 7.84
CA ASN A 350 -19.60 -13.23 8.24
C ASN A 350 -19.78 -14.60 8.92
N ASN A 351 -18.75 -15.44 8.91
CA ASN A 351 -18.72 -16.75 9.55
C ASN A 351 -17.77 -16.76 10.76
N MET A 352 -17.48 -15.59 11.34
CA MET A 352 -16.72 -15.46 12.58
C MET A 352 -17.48 -14.58 13.58
N PHE A 353 -17.35 -14.89 14.87
CA PHE A 353 -18.00 -14.15 15.96
C PHE A 353 -17.12 -14.15 17.21
N HIS A 354 -17.17 -13.09 18.02
CA HIS A 354 -16.58 -13.10 19.36
C HIS A 354 -17.55 -12.62 20.43
N SER A 355 -17.32 -13.04 21.68
CA SER A 355 -18.24 -12.80 22.81
C SER A 355 -18.55 -11.32 23.08
N ASP A 356 -17.62 -10.40 22.82
CA ASP A 356 -17.87 -8.97 23.02
C ASP A 356 -18.92 -8.42 22.02
N GLU A 357 -19.25 -9.15 20.95
CA GLU A 357 -20.31 -8.79 20.01
C GLU A 357 -21.70 -9.23 20.47
N VAL A 358 -21.82 -9.91 21.62
CA VAL A 358 -23.14 -10.18 22.22
C VAL A 358 -23.86 -8.87 22.52
N ASP A 359 -23.10 -7.84 22.93
CA ASP A 359 -23.59 -6.47 23.11
C ASP A 359 -24.36 -5.99 21.85
N PRO A 360 -25.63 -5.55 21.98
CA PRO A 360 -26.39 -4.98 20.88
C PRO A 360 -25.70 -3.79 20.20
N ASP A 361 -24.93 -3.02 20.96
CA ASP A 361 -24.25 -1.81 20.49
C ASP A 361 -22.83 -2.09 19.98
N ALA A 362 -22.42 -3.35 19.85
CA ALA A 362 -21.11 -3.72 19.32
C ALA A 362 -20.83 -3.09 17.94
N LEU A 363 -19.63 -2.52 17.76
CA LEU A 363 -19.28 -1.74 16.57
C LEU A 363 -19.47 -2.52 15.27
N ARG A 364 -19.04 -3.78 15.21
CA ARG A 364 -19.19 -4.59 14.01
C ARG A 364 -20.64 -4.87 13.62
N LYS A 365 -21.59 -4.94 14.57
CA LYS A 365 -23.04 -5.06 14.29
C LYS A 365 -23.60 -3.79 13.64
N GLN A 366 -23.05 -2.63 13.97
CA GLN A 366 -23.46 -1.35 13.38
C GLN A 366 -22.95 -1.18 11.95
N ASN A 367 -21.93 -1.95 11.55
CA ASN A 367 -21.34 -1.88 10.22
C ASN A 367 -22.17 -2.68 9.20
N LYS A 368 -22.78 -1.98 8.25
CA LYS A 368 -23.60 -2.56 7.17
C LYS A 368 -22.88 -3.64 6.37
N LYS A 369 -21.54 -3.63 6.28
CA LYS A 369 -20.76 -4.67 5.58
C LYS A 369 -20.94 -6.06 6.21
N TYR A 370 -21.24 -6.11 7.50
CA TYR A 370 -21.32 -7.35 8.28
C TYR A 370 -22.74 -7.60 8.83
N SER A 371 -23.76 -6.90 8.32
CA SER A 371 -25.16 -7.09 8.76
C SER A 371 -25.68 -8.51 8.47
N GLU A 372 -25.11 -9.18 7.48
CA GLU A 372 -25.41 -10.57 7.11
C GLU A 372 -24.51 -11.59 7.84
N ASN A 373 -23.92 -11.22 8.98
CA ASN A 373 -23.18 -12.18 9.78
C ASN A 373 -24.09 -13.32 10.25
N THR A 374 -23.60 -14.54 10.10
CA THR A 374 -24.35 -15.77 10.36
C THR A 374 -24.78 -15.92 11.83
N PHE A 375 -24.00 -15.37 12.76
CA PHE A 375 -24.20 -15.55 14.19
C PHE A 375 -25.06 -14.45 14.82
N PHE A 376 -25.02 -13.22 14.30
CA PHE A 376 -25.73 -12.06 14.85
C PHE A 376 -27.23 -12.27 15.10
N PRO A 377 -28.01 -12.89 14.19
CA PRO A 377 -29.45 -13.08 14.43
C PRO A 377 -29.78 -14.20 15.43
N ILE A 378 -28.82 -15.06 15.79
CA ILE A 378 -29.05 -16.28 16.57
C ILE A 378 -28.50 -16.19 17.99
N ILE A 379 -27.43 -15.43 18.19
CA ILE A 379 -26.80 -15.30 19.51
C ILE A 379 -27.64 -14.34 20.37
N THR A 380 -28.56 -14.94 21.12
CA THR A 380 -29.31 -14.35 22.23
C THR A 380 -28.54 -14.53 23.55
N GLU A 381 -28.99 -13.89 24.64
CA GLU A 381 -28.44 -14.12 25.98
C GLU A 381 -28.48 -15.60 26.39
N GLU A 382 -29.56 -16.31 26.06
CA GLU A 382 -29.68 -17.75 26.32
C GLU A 382 -28.63 -18.57 25.55
N MET A 383 -28.43 -18.25 24.26
CA MET A 383 -27.44 -18.91 23.42
C MET A 383 -26.01 -18.61 23.92
N ASP A 384 -25.75 -17.38 24.34
CA ASP A 384 -24.46 -16.98 24.91
C ASP A 384 -24.10 -17.82 26.17
N GLU A 385 -25.06 -18.06 27.05
CA GLU A 385 -24.86 -18.92 28.23
C GLU A 385 -24.61 -20.40 27.86
N ILE A 386 -25.28 -20.91 26.82
CA ILE A 386 -25.02 -22.28 26.29
C ILE A 386 -23.58 -22.39 25.75
N ILE A 387 -23.13 -21.38 25.00
CA ILE A 387 -21.77 -21.33 24.45
C ILE A 387 -20.74 -21.26 25.58
N LYS A 388 -20.94 -20.35 26.54
CA LYS A 388 -20.06 -20.21 27.72
C LYS A 388 -19.92 -21.51 28.48
N LYS A 389 -21.03 -22.20 28.74
CA LYS A 389 -21.04 -23.50 29.44
C LYS A 389 -20.28 -24.57 28.64
N SER A 390 -20.49 -24.62 27.32
CA SER A 390 -19.87 -25.63 26.44
C SER A 390 -18.36 -25.44 26.32
N LEU A 391 -17.89 -24.19 26.30
CA LEU A 391 -16.47 -23.82 26.20
C LEU A 391 -15.78 -23.67 27.56
N GLY A 392 -16.51 -23.78 28.68
CA GLY A 392 -15.97 -23.55 30.02
C GLY A 392 -15.41 -22.14 30.21
N VAL A 393 -16.11 -21.14 29.69
CA VAL A 393 -15.76 -19.70 29.77
C VAL A 393 -15.95 -19.21 31.20
N LYS A 394 -14.92 -18.61 31.78
CA LYS A 394 -14.98 -17.99 33.12
C LYS A 394 -15.41 -16.52 33.01
N GLU A 395 -15.67 -15.89 34.16
CA GLU A 395 -16.22 -14.52 34.24
C GLU A 395 -15.46 -13.46 33.42
N ASN A 396 -14.13 -13.55 33.37
CA ASN A 396 -13.25 -12.61 32.65
C ASN A 396 -12.80 -13.11 31.28
N ASP A 397 -13.19 -14.33 30.88
CA ASP A 397 -12.81 -14.91 29.61
C ASP A 397 -13.73 -14.41 28.49
N ALA A 398 -13.20 -14.38 27.27
CA ALA A 398 -13.95 -14.22 26.05
C ALA A 398 -14.06 -15.57 25.32
N TYR A 399 -14.78 -15.60 24.20
CA TYR A 399 -14.71 -16.71 23.25
C TYR A 399 -14.76 -16.21 21.81
N ALA A 400 -14.32 -17.04 20.88
CA ALA A 400 -14.48 -16.84 19.45
C ALA A 400 -15.09 -18.08 18.79
N LEU A 401 -15.93 -17.86 17.79
CA LEU A 401 -16.61 -18.88 16.99
C LEU A 401 -16.24 -18.73 15.52
N VAL A 402 -16.16 -19.86 14.83
CA VAL A 402 -15.89 -19.94 13.39
C VAL A 402 -16.80 -21.00 12.75
N LEU A 403 -17.38 -20.67 11.60
CA LEU A 403 -18.20 -21.57 10.78
C LEU A 403 -17.50 -21.89 9.44
N GLY A 404 -17.36 -23.18 9.14
CA GLY A 404 -16.73 -23.68 7.92
C GLY A 404 -16.43 -25.18 8.01
N SER A 405 -15.67 -25.74 7.07
CA SER A 405 -15.23 -27.14 7.20
C SER A 405 -14.29 -27.30 8.41
N GLN A 406 -14.28 -28.47 9.04
CA GLN A 406 -13.47 -28.74 10.24
C GLN A 406 -12.00 -28.32 10.10
N LYS A 407 -11.34 -28.67 8.99
CA LYS A 407 -9.95 -28.29 8.71
C LYS A 407 -9.75 -26.77 8.77
N TRP A 408 -10.63 -26.02 8.11
CA TRP A 408 -10.55 -24.56 8.04
C TRP A 408 -10.95 -23.89 9.34
N CYS A 409 -11.93 -24.43 10.09
CA CYS A 409 -12.28 -23.92 11.41
C CYS A 409 -11.11 -24.01 12.39
N ILE A 410 -10.43 -25.17 12.46
CA ILE A 410 -9.23 -25.34 13.31
C ILE A 410 -8.14 -24.35 12.89
N HIS A 411 -7.88 -24.24 11.58
CA HIS A 411 -6.88 -23.30 11.06
C HIS A 411 -7.25 -21.84 11.39
N GLY A 412 -8.52 -21.46 11.25
CA GLY A 412 -9.04 -20.13 11.60
C GLY A 412 -8.86 -19.80 13.07
N LEU A 413 -9.29 -20.70 13.96
CA LEU A 413 -9.13 -20.52 15.40
C LEU A 413 -7.64 -20.45 15.80
N LYS A 414 -6.77 -21.22 15.15
CA LYS A 414 -5.32 -21.10 15.34
C LYS A 414 -4.81 -19.71 14.94
N LYS A 415 -5.22 -19.16 13.79
CA LYS A 415 -4.82 -17.82 13.35
C LYS A 415 -5.37 -16.69 14.23
N ILE A 416 -6.57 -16.87 14.80
CA ILE A 416 -7.12 -15.98 15.84
C ILE A 416 -6.16 -15.95 17.04
N ILE A 417 -5.79 -17.11 17.59
CA ILE A 417 -4.85 -17.20 18.71
C ILE A 417 -3.50 -16.56 18.37
N GLU A 418 -2.91 -16.89 17.22
CA GLU A 418 -1.63 -16.33 16.77
C GLU A 418 -1.68 -14.78 16.74
N ARG A 419 -2.78 -14.20 16.25
CA ARG A 419 -2.95 -12.74 16.21
C ARG A 419 -3.18 -12.12 17.59
N LEU A 420 -3.88 -12.81 18.50
CA LEU A 420 -4.04 -12.37 19.89
C LEU A 420 -2.71 -12.42 20.65
N LYS A 421 -1.89 -13.45 20.44
CA LYS A 421 -0.53 -13.54 20.98
C LYS A 421 0.34 -12.36 20.53
N MET A 422 0.20 -11.89 19.28
CA MET A 422 0.92 -10.69 18.82
C MET A 422 0.55 -9.43 19.62
N ALA A 423 -0.67 -9.32 20.16
CA ALA A 423 -1.12 -8.14 20.90
C ALA A 423 -0.39 -7.96 22.25
N PHE A 424 0.26 -9.00 22.78
CA PHE A 424 1.10 -8.90 23.98
C PHE A 424 2.28 -7.95 23.75
N ASN A 425 2.81 -7.94 22.53
CA ASN A 425 3.92 -7.08 22.10
C ASN A 425 3.45 -5.74 21.51
N GLY A 426 2.13 -5.48 21.46
CA GLY A 426 1.57 -4.25 20.92
C GLY A 426 1.30 -4.32 19.42
N VAL A 427 1.94 -3.43 18.67
CA VAL A 427 1.71 -3.27 17.22
C VAL A 427 2.52 -4.31 16.44
N PRO A 428 1.89 -5.23 15.69
CA PRO A 428 2.63 -6.15 14.83
C PRO A 428 3.17 -5.43 13.59
N GLN A 429 4.38 -5.81 13.17
CA GLN A 429 4.96 -5.37 11.91
C GLN A 429 4.25 -6.04 10.72
N GLU A 430 3.51 -5.26 9.93
CA GLU A 430 2.69 -5.81 8.84
C GLU A 430 2.46 -4.80 7.71
N THR A 431 2.21 -5.32 6.52
CA THR A 431 1.69 -4.57 5.38
C THR A 431 0.17 -4.58 5.43
N ARG A 432 -0.45 -3.42 5.30
CA ARG A 432 -1.89 -3.21 5.33
C ARG A 432 -2.33 -2.49 4.07
N LYS A 433 -3.56 -2.72 3.63
CA LYS A 433 -4.17 -2.03 2.51
C LYS A 433 -4.98 -0.84 3.01
N ALA A 434 -4.75 0.32 2.43
CA ALA A 434 -5.49 1.54 2.73
C ALA A 434 -6.93 1.47 2.18
N LEU A 435 -7.92 1.89 2.97
CA LEU A 435 -9.34 1.85 2.63
C LEU A 435 -9.92 3.27 2.40
N PRO A 436 -10.96 3.44 1.56
CA PRO A 436 -11.53 4.75 1.26
C PRO A 436 -12.11 5.51 2.47
N ASP A 437 -12.46 4.80 3.54
CA ASP A 437 -12.95 5.38 4.79
C ASP A 437 -11.83 5.95 5.68
N GLY A 438 -10.56 5.75 5.31
CA GLY A 438 -9.38 6.13 6.09
C GLY A 438 -8.83 5.00 6.94
N ASN A 439 -9.53 3.89 7.10
CA ASN A 439 -9.05 2.73 7.85
C ASN A 439 -8.06 1.90 7.02
N SER A 440 -7.51 0.85 7.62
CA SER A 440 -6.62 -0.09 6.96
C SER A 440 -6.97 -1.53 7.32
N GLU A 441 -6.79 -2.47 6.38
CA GLU A 441 -6.97 -3.91 6.57
C GLU A 441 -5.66 -4.67 6.37
N PHE A 442 -5.44 -5.75 7.11
CA PHE A 442 -4.24 -6.58 6.93
C PHE A 442 -4.12 -7.08 5.49
N LEU A 443 -2.91 -7.05 4.92
CA LEU A 443 -2.63 -7.57 3.58
C LEU A 443 -1.63 -8.74 3.64
N ARG A 444 -0.48 -8.53 4.29
CA ARG A 444 0.57 -9.55 4.46
C ARG A 444 1.51 -9.17 5.59
N VAL A 445 2.31 -10.14 6.03
CA VAL A 445 3.42 -9.87 6.95
C VAL A 445 4.54 -9.18 6.19
N ILE A 446 5.25 -8.24 6.83
CA ILE A 446 6.43 -7.63 6.21
C ILE A 446 7.50 -8.72 6.09
N HIS A 447 7.96 -8.94 4.86
CA HIS A 447 9.04 -9.88 4.58
C HIS A 447 10.36 -9.41 5.20
N GLY A 448 11.21 -10.36 5.59
CA GLY A 448 12.53 -10.08 6.16
C GLY A 448 13.48 -9.40 5.17
N LYS A 449 14.67 -9.04 5.69
CA LYS A 449 15.75 -8.44 4.88
C LYS A 449 16.30 -9.40 3.81
N ASP A 450 16.13 -10.71 4.01
CA ASP A 450 16.66 -11.79 3.17
C ASP A 450 15.85 -12.02 1.87
N ARG A 451 15.06 -11.03 1.46
CA ARG A 451 14.18 -11.07 0.28
C ARG A 451 14.92 -10.75 -1.03
N LEU A 452 16.13 -10.20 -0.95
CA LEU A 452 16.93 -9.75 -2.07
C LEU A 452 18.11 -10.71 -2.27
N TYR A 453 18.28 -11.17 -3.51
CA TYR A 453 19.45 -11.95 -3.92
C TYR A 453 19.88 -11.51 -5.33
N PRO A 454 21.15 -11.67 -5.72
CA PRO A 454 21.63 -11.23 -7.03
C PRO A 454 20.87 -11.86 -8.21
N ASP A 455 20.55 -11.07 -9.24
CA ASP A 455 20.03 -11.60 -10.50
C ASP A 455 21.18 -12.17 -11.33
N THR A 456 21.33 -13.50 -11.35
CA THR A 456 22.42 -14.16 -12.07
C THR A 456 22.25 -14.18 -13.59
N ASP A 457 21.06 -13.84 -14.10
CA ASP A 457 20.80 -13.78 -15.55
C ASP A 457 21.31 -12.48 -16.17
N THR A 458 21.43 -11.43 -15.36
CA THR A 458 21.88 -10.10 -15.80
C THR A 458 23.29 -9.86 -15.27
N PRO A 459 24.31 -9.68 -16.14
CA PRO A 459 25.66 -9.40 -15.66
C PRO A 459 25.73 -7.99 -15.07
N ILE A 460 26.84 -7.71 -14.36
CA ILE A 460 27.17 -6.38 -13.86
C ILE A 460 27.33 -5.43 -15.05
N ILE A 461 26.80 -4.22 -14.92
CA ILE A 461 26.82 -3.20 -15.97
C ILE A 461 27.63 -2.01 -15.51
N ASP A 462 28.80 -1.83 -16.13
CA ASP A 462 29.64 -0.65 -15.96
C ASP A 462 28.97 0.56 -16.63
N MET A 463 28.73 1.61 -15.85
CA MET A 463 28.08 2.81 -16.34
C MET A 463 29.09 3.91 -16.68
N ASP A 464 28.88 4.57 -17.82
CA ASP A 464 29.69 5.72 -18.20
C ASP A 464 29.33 6.93 -17.31
N MET A 465 30.20 7.19 -16.33
CA MET A 465 30.02 8.28 -15.38
C MET A 465 30.12 9.67 -16.03
N GLN A 466 30.77 9.82 -17.19
CA GLN A 466 30.76 11.09 -17.91
C GLN A 466 29.36 11.37 -18.47
N ILE A 467 28.74 10.37 -19.11
CA ILE A 467 27.35 10.47 -19.58
C ILE A 467 26.42 10.75 -18.41
N ILE A 468 26.54 10.01 -17.31
CA ILE A 468 25.69 10.18 -16.13
C ILE A 468 25.84 11.58 -15.53
N ASN A 469 27.05 12.11 -15.37
CA ASN A 469 27.26 13.43 -14.79
C ASN A 469 26.72 14.55 -15.70
N ASN A 470 26.82 14.39 -17.02
CA ASN A 470 26.28 15.36 -17.99
C ASN A 470 24.74 15.41 -17.96
N LEU A 471 24.04 14.38 -17.46
CA LEU A 471 22.58 14.43 -17.29
C LEU A 471 22.13 15.55 -16.34
N LYS A 472 23.00 16.06 -15.47
CA LYS A 472 22.71 17.21 -14.61
C LYS A 472 22.31 18.45 -15.40
N GLU A 473 22.79 18.61 -16.64
CA GLU A 473 22.45 19.75 -17.52
C GLU A 473 20.96 19.76 -17.92
N LYS A 474 20.27 18.61 -17.82
CA LYS A 474 18.83 18.51 -18.08
C LYS A 474 17.97 18.92 -16.89
N VAL A 475 18.55 19.08 -15.71
CA VAL A 475 17.80 19.45 -14.51
C VAL A 475 17.39 20.91 -14.62
N GLY A 476 16.08 21.12 -14.69
CA GLY A 476 15.47 22.45 -14.62
C GLY A 476 15.29 22.93 -13.19
N ARG A 477 14.44 23.95 -13.02
CA ARG A 477 14.04 24.44 -11.69
C ARG A 477 13.22 23.38 -10.96
N ARG A 478 13.62 23.03 -9.74
CA ARG A 478 12.93 22.04 -8.90
C ARG A 478 11.65 22.59 -8.31
N PRO A 479 10.68 21.72 -7.95
CA PRO A 479 9.42 22.16 -7.34
C PRO A 479 9.59 23.04 -6.11
N TRP A 480 10.57 22.75 -5.24
CA TRP A 480 10.81 23.54 -4.03
C TRP A 480 11.51 24.88 -4.30
N GLU A 481 12.30 24.97 -5.37
CA GLU A 481 12.89 26.24 -5.83
C GLU A 481 11.79 27.14 -6.41
N ILE A 482 10.92 26.57 -7.24
CA ILE A 482 9.75 27.26 -7.80
C ILE A 482 8.79 27.69 -6.68
N GLU A 483 8.50 26.83 -5.71
CA GLU A 483 7.67 27.17 -4.56
C GLU A 483 8.23 28.38 -3.80
N ALA A 484 9.52 28.35 -3.45
CA ALA A 484 10.18 29.41 -2.71
C ALA A 484 10.12 30.74 -3.48
N GLU A 485 10.47 30.71 -4.77
CA GLU A 485 10.47 31.88 -5.63
C GLU A 485 9.06 32.48 -5.81
N TYR A 486 8.05 31.66 -6.10
CA TYR A 486 6.68 32.12 -6.32
C TYR A 486 6.03 32.66 -5.05
N LYS A 487 6.39 32.08 -3.90
CA LYS A 487 5.96 32.60 -2.60
C LYS A 487 6.57 33.97 -2.31
N GLU A 488 7.84 34.17 -2.61
CA GLU A 488 8.54 35.44 -2.40
C GLU A 488 8.08 36.52 -3.37
N LYS A 489 8.07 36.24 -4.67
CA LYS A 489 7.76 37.21 -5.73
C LYS A 489 6.28 37.51 -5.88
N TYR A 490 5.42 36.50 -5.78
CA TYR A 490 3.99 36.61 -6.13
C TYR A 490 3.05 36.36 -4.94
N HIS A 491 3.59 36.00 -3.77
CA HIS A 491 2.82 35.64 -2.58
C HIS A 491 1.84 34.48 -2.82
N PHE A 492 2.21 33.54 -3.71
CA PHE A 492 1.39 32.37 -4.00
C PHE A 492 1.49 31.32 -2.90
N THR A 493 0.39 30.60 -2.67
CA THR A 493 0.38 29.41 -1.82
C THR A 493 0.92 28.20 -2.59
N PHE A 494 1.34 27.17 -1.86
CA PHE A 494 1.81 25.92 -2.46
C PHE A 494 0.78 25.31 -3.42
N ASP A 495 -0.51 25.31 -3.05
CA ASP A 495 -1.58 24.79 -3.91
C ASP A 495 -1.69 25.54 -5.25
N GLN A 496 -1.44 26.86 -5.26
CA GLN A 496 -1.46 27.65 -6.49
C GLN A 496 -0.30 27.24 -7.41
N VAL A 497 0.90 27.07 -6.86
CA VAL A 497 2.08 26.61 -7.60
C VAL A 497 1.88 25.20 -8.14
N VAL A 498 1.37 24.28 -7.32
CA VAL A 498 1.04 22.90 -7.70
C VAL A 498 0.09 22.88 -8.90
N LYS A 499 -0.94 23.72 -8.91
CA LYS A 499 -1.91 23.82 -10.01
C LYS A 499 -1.26 24.29 -11.30
N LEU A 500 -0.43 25.33 -11.26
CA LEU A 500 0.30 25.81 -12.43
C LEU A 500 1.19 24.73 -13.04
N ILE A 501 1.92 23.99 -12.21
CA ILE A 501 2.76 22.86 -12.66
C ILE A 501 1.90 21.74 -13.25
N ARG A 502 0.81 21.36 -12.57
CA ARG A 502 -0.07 20.26 -13.00
C ARG A 502 -0.77 20.56 -14.32
N HIS A 503 -1.12 21.81 -14.58
CA HIS A 503 -1.73 22.23 -15.84
C HIS A 503 -0.71 22.62 -16.92
N ASN A 504 0.59 22.47 -16.66
CA ASN A 504 1.65 22.80 -17.61
C ASN A 504 1.61 24.28 -18.06
N ARG A 505 1.34 25.19 -17.11
CA ARG A 505 1.15 26.64 -17.35
C ARG A 505 2.24 27.51 -16.71
N LEU A 506 3.34 26.94 -16.24
CA LEU A 506 4.42 27.73 -15.64
C LEU A 506 5.05 28.69 -16.65
N ASP A 507 5.42 28.21 -17.83
CA ASP A 507 6.07 29.03 -18.86
C ASP A 507 5.11 30.14 -19.36
N ASP A 508 3.84 29.78 -19.59
CA ASP A 508 2.78 30.72 -19.97
C ASP A 508 2.61 31.81 -18.89
N PHE A 509 2.58 31.42 -17.62
CA PHE A 509 2.47 32.34 -16.50
C PHE A 509 3.65 33.31 -16.45
N GLU A 510 4.88 32.82 -16.53
CA GLU A 510 6.08 33.65 -16.44
C GLU A 510 6.22 34.60 -17.63
N LYS A 511 5.76 34.19 -18.81
CA LYS A 511 5.71 35.06 -19.98
C LYS A 511 4.74 36.24 -19.75
N LEU A 512 3.50 35.95 -19.36
CA LEU A 512 2.48 36.98 -19.11
C LEU A 512 2.90 37.97 -18.02
N VAL A 513 3.56 37.48 -16.96
CA VAL A 513 4.10 38.36 -15.90
C VAL A 513 5.22 39.26 -16.46
N LYS A 514 6.08 38.76 -17.35
CA LYS A 514 7.11 39.58 -18.01
C LYS A 514 6.49 40.65 -18.93
N ASP A 515 5.35 40.35 -19.54
CA ASP A 515 4.59 41.28 -20.38
C ASP A 515 3.83 42.34 -19.55
N GLY A 516 4.00 42.33 -18.22
CA GLY A 516 3.54 43.38 -17.30
C GLY A 516 2.17 43.14 -16.68
N LEU A 517 1.59 41.96 -16.90
CA LEU A 517 0.27 41.60 -16.37
C LEU A 517 0.33 41.19 -14.89
N ASP A 518 -0.76 41.47 -14.16
CA ASP A 518 -0.82 41.18 -12.73
C ASP A 518 -0.81 39.66 -12.47
N PRO A 519 0.13 39.15 -11.65
CA PRO A 519 0.24 37.72 -11.34
C PRO A 519 -1.05 37.09 -10.82
N LYS A 520 -1.82 37.80 -9.98
CA LYS A 520 -3.05 37.26 -9.39
C LYS A 520 -4.17 37.17 -10.43
N GLN A 521 -4.26 38.16 -11.32
CA GLN A 521 -5.20 38.13 -12.45
C GLN A 521 -4.91 36.96 -13.38
N ILE A 522 -3.65 36.75 -13.77
CA ILE A 522 -3.25 35.61 -14.63
C ILE A 522 -3.64 34.28 -13.97
N TYR A 523 -3.30 34.10 -12.70
CA TYR A 523 -3.65 32.87 -11.99
C TYR A 523 -5.18 32.64 -11.94
N ASN A 524 -5.96 33.69 -11.70
CA ASN A 524 -7.43 33.62 -11.70
C ASN A 524 -7.97 33.19 -13.07
N ILE A 525 -7.38 33.67 -14.15
CA ILE A 525 -7.79 33.31 -15.52
C ILE A 525 -7.50 31.84 -15.78
N PHE A 526 -6.27 31.40 -15.51
CA PHE A 526 -5.88 30.01 -15.71
C PHE A 526 -6.72 29.02 -14.90
N GLU A 527 -7.03 29.35 -13.64
CA GLU A 527 -7.71 28.40 -12.76
C GLU A 527 -9.23 28.47 -12.78
N ASN A 528 -9.81 29.66 -12.93
CA ASN A 528 -11.26 29.83 -12.83
C ASN A 528 -11.88 30.01 -14.21
N ILE A 529 -11.32 30.88 -15.05
CA ILE A 529 -11.92 31.22 -16.35
C ILE A 529 -11.71 30.10 -17.36
N LEU A 530 -10.47 29.61 -17.54
CA LEU A 530 -10.20 28.52 -18.49
C LEU A 530 -10.94 27.25 -18.09
N LYS A 531 -11.03 26.92 -16.79
CA LYS A 531 -11.83 25.76 -16.36
C LYS A 531 -13.33 25.95 -16.59
N ALA A 532 -13.86 27.16 -16.43
CA ALA A 532 -15.25 27.45 -16.77
C ALA A 532 -15.48 27.26 -18.28
N LEU A 533 -14.61 27.82 -19.11
CA LEU A 533 -14.66 27.64 -20.57
C LEU A 533 -14.55 26.16 -20.98
N GLN A 534 -13.70 25.38 -20.30
CA GLN A 534 -13.61 23.94 -20.54
C GLN A 534 -14.91 23.20 -20.19
N ARG A 535 -15.60 23.60 -19.12
CA ARG A 535 -16.94 23.06 -18.79
C ARG A 535 -18.00 23.44 -19.82
N ASP A 536 -17.84 24.61 -20.42
CA ASP A 536 -18.70 25.11 -21.49
C ASP A 536 -18.32 24.54 -22.88
N GLY A 537 -17.37 23.59 -22.93
CA GLY A 537 -17.00 22.83 -24.13
C GLY A 537 -15.87 23.45 -24.96
N VAL A 538 -15.19 24.48 -24.46
CA VAL A 538 -14.04 25.10 -25.15
C VAL A 538 -12.80 24.24 -24.98
N GLU A 539 -12.12 23.96 -26.09
CA GLU A 539 -10.85 23.22 -26.11
C GLU A 539 -9.69 24.11 -25.64
N ILE A 540 -9.55 24.27 -24.32
CA ILE A 540 -8.52 25.11 -23.68
C ILE A 540 -7.08 24.73 -23.99
N GLU A 541 -6.85 23.54 -24.53
CA GLU A 541 -5.54 23.04 -24.99
C GLU A 541 -5.09 23.72 -26.28
N LYS A 542 -6.02 24.33 -27.03
CA LYS A 542 -5.74 25.09 -28.26
C LYS A 542 -5.54 26.58 -28.01
N LEU A 543 -5.89 27.09 -26.82
CA LEU A 543 -5.69 28.49 -26.46
C LEU A 543 -4.19 28.75 -26.27
N THR A 544 -3.68 29.70 -27.04
CA THR A 544 -2.32 30.19 -26.95
C THR A 544 -2.22 31.28 -25.87
N VAL A 545 -1.00 31.63 -25.49
CA VAL A 545 -0.75 32.75 -24.57
C VAL A 545 -1.31 34.06 -25.14
N ILE A 546 -1.29 34.24 -26.46
CA ILE A 546 -1.82 35.42 -27.16
C ILE A 546 -3.35 35.51 -26.99
N ASP A 547 -4.06 34.40 -27.13
CA ASP A 547 -5.51 34.37 -26.93
C ASP A 547 -5.90 34.72 -25.48
N ILE A 548 -5.00 34.49 -24.53
CA ILE A 548 -5.21 34.81 -23.12
C ILE A 548 -4.85 36.28 -22.83
N GLU A 549 -3.80 36.82 -23.47
CA GLU A 549 -3.45 38.25 -23.42
C GLU A 549 -4.59 39.13 -23.93
N GLU A 550 -5.30 38.74 -25.01
CA GLU A 550 -6.42 39.53 -25.57
C GLU A 550 -7.65 39.63 -24.64
N VAL A 551 -7.75 38.75 -23.64
CA VAL A 551 -8.86 38.72 -22.67
C VAL A 551 -8.54 39.49 -21.38
N ILE A 552 -7.27 39.84 -21.16
CA ILE A 552 -6.76 40.58 -19.98
C ILE A 552 -6.71 42.07 -20.28
#